data_AF-A0A660VLR8-F1
#
_entry.id   AF-A0A660VLR8-F1
#
_cell.length_a   1.000
_cell.length_b   1.000
_cell.length_c   1.000
_cell.angle_alpha   90.00
_cell.angle_beta   90.00
_cell.angle_gamma   90.00
#
_symmetry.space_group_name_H-M   'P 1'
#
loop_
_entity.id
_entity.type
_entity.pdbx_description
1 polymer ?
#
loop_
_entity_poly.entity_id
_entity_poly.type
_entity_poly.pdbx_seq_one_letter_code
_entity_poly.pdbx_strand_id
1 'polypeptide(L)'
;FARSDPRFRLLSASHRGVVDALSLGLSECAGRYVARMDADDLMRRERLAAQLAALEGDPGLAGVGCHVRLFPRMGLTDGMVRYESWLNAVTSAADVQREAFIECPLAHPTLMLRTDVLRRHPYRDRGWPEDYDLLLRLHASGSRLGVVPRRLLAWRDDPQRLSRTHERYALDAFTSCKAAALAQTFLKDHDEYVLWGLGDTGKALRRALLEHGLRPSHIVELHPGRMGQLIDGALVIPPGDLKNVLPRKVVVSVAGAGARAHIRQALREDGLAELRDYVVTA
;
A
#
# COMPACT_ATOMS: atom_id res chain seq x y z
N PHE A 1 22.65 -10.35 -27.20
CA PHE A 1 21.41 -9.57 -27.29
C PHE A 1 21.57 -8.16 -26.70
N ALA A 2 21.66 -7.96 -25.37
CA ALA A 2 21.72 -6.60 -24.80
C ALA A 2 22.94 -5.78 -25.26
N ARG A 3 24.12 -6.39 -25.41
CA ARG A 3 25.34 -5.72 -25.92
C ARG A 3 25.25 -5.28 -27.39
N SER A 4 24.27 -5.78 -28.14
CA SER A 4 24.13 -5.56 -29.59
C SER A 4 22.87 -4.77 -29.96
N ASP A 5 22.04 -4.40 -28.98
CA ASP A 5 20.80 -3.65 -29.21
C ASP A 5 20.93 -2.28 -28.51
N PRO A 6 20.96 -1.16 -29.27
CA PRO A 6 21.25 0.17 -28.74
C PRO A 6 20.17 0.69 -27.78
N ARG A 7 19.01 0.03 -27.71
CA ARG A 7 17.94 0.36 -26.76
C ARG A 7 18.28 -0.09 -25.34
N PHE A 8 19.23 -1.00 -25.16
CA PHE A 8 19.64 -1.51 -23.86
C PHE A 8 20.93 -0.84 -23.39
N ARG A 9 20.90 -0.34 -22.16
CA ARG A 9 22.08 0.14 -21.43
C ARG A 9 22.22 -0.71 -20.17
N LEU A 10 23.28 -1.50 -20.08
CA LEU A 10 23.57 -2.32 -18.91
C LEU A 10 24.46 -1.53 -17.94
N LEU A 11 24.01 -1.38 -16.71
CA LEU A 11 24.75 -0.76 -15.62
C LEU A 11 25.21 -1.85 -14.66
N SER A 12 26.43 -1.73 -14.15
CA SER A 12 26.98 -2.63 -13.14
C SER A 12 27.51 -1.78 -11.98
N ALA A 13 27.18 -2.20 -10.77
CA ALA A 13 27.62 -1.57 -9.54
C ALA A 13 27.77 -2.64 -8.45
N SER A 14 28.55 -2.33 -7.42
CA SER A 14 28.64 -3.16 -6.21
C SER A 14 27.26 -3.30 -5.56
N HIS A 15 26.98 -4.47 -4.97
CA HIS A 15 25.71 -4.73 -4.30
C HIS A 15 25.53 -3.81 -3.09
N ARG A 16 24.49 -2.97 -3.13
CA ARG A 16 24.10 -2.06 -2.04
C ARG A 16 22.58 -2.08 -1.75
N GLY A 17 21.92 -3.17 -2.12
CA GLY A 17 20.47 -3.33 -1.93
C GLY A 17 19.60 -2.72 -3.05
N VAL A 18 18.29 -2.93 -2.92
CA VAL A 18 17.30 -2.63 -3.97
C VAL A 18 17.12 -1.13 -4.21
N VAL A 19 17.12 -0.31 -3.15
CA VAL A 19 16.93 1.15 -3.25
C VAL A 19 18.05 1.80 -4.07
N ASP A 20 19.30 1.40 -3.83
CA ASP A 20 20.46 1.90 -4.58
C ASP A 20 20.42 1.47 -6.05
N ALA A 21 20.02 0.22 -6.32
CA ALA A 21 19.86 -0.27 -7.68
C ALA A 21 18.76 0.49 -8.44
N LEU A 22 17.62 0.75 -7.79
CA LEU A 22 16.53 1.56 -8.34
C LEU A 22 16.97 3.00 -8.60
N SER A 23 17.74 3.59 -7.68
CA SER A 23 18.22 4.96 -7.79
C SER A 23 19.24 5.12 -8.92
N LEU A 24 20.16 4.16 -9.08
CA LEU A 24 21.10 4.10 -10.20
C LEU A 24 20.37 3.91 -11.54
N GLY A 25 19.35 3.05 -11.59
CA GLY A 25 18.52 2.90 -12.79
C GLY A 25 17.80 4.20 -13.15
N LEU A 26 17.24 4.90 -12.15
CA LEU A 26 16.53 6.16 -12.34
C LEU A 26 17.43 7.30 -12.80
N SER A 27 18.69 7.38 -12.33
CA SER A 27 19.63 8.42 -12.76
C SER A 27 19.96 8.33 -14.25
N GLU A 28 19.90 7.13 -14.82
CA GLU A 28 20.14 6.88 -16.24
C GLU A 28 18.89 6.91 -17.11
N CYS A 29 17.69 7.06 -16.51
CA CYS A 29 16.44 7.16 -17.24
C CYS A 29 16.29 8.54 -17.91
N ALA A 30 16.19 8.54 -19.24
CA ALA A 30 15.98 9.75 -20.05
C ALA A 30 14.53 9.91 -20.59
N GLY A 31 13.68 8.89 -20.45
CA GLY A 31 12.30 8.94 -20.94
C GLY A 31 11.39 9.85 -20.10
N ARG A 32 10.24 10.26 -20.68
CA ARG A 32 9.16 10.96 -19.97
C ARG A 32 8.50 10.08 -18.90
N TYR A 33 8.58 8.76 -19.09
CA TYR A 33 8.03 7.74 -18.21
C TYR A 33 9.10 6.74 -17.82
N VAL A 34 9.02 6.25 -16.58
CA VAL A 34 9.83 5.13 -16.06
C VAL A 34 8.91 3.96 -15.81
N ALA A 35 9.12 2.86 -16.52
CA ALA A 35 8.45 1.59 -16.26
C ALA A 35 9.40 0.65 -15.50
N ARG A 36 9.00 0.26 -14.30
CA ARG A 36 9.74 -0.69 -13.45
C ARG A 36 9.38 -2.12 -13.85
N MET A 37 10.32 -3.05 -13.75
CA MET A 37 10.07 -4.50 -13.89
C MET A 37 11.16 -5.27 -13.14
N ASP A 38 10.81 -6.40 -12.51
CA ASP A 38 11.81 -7.31 -11.94
C ASP A 38 12.48 -8.15 -13.02
N ALA A 39 13.75 -8.52 -12.79
CA ALA A 39 14.56 -9.24 -13.76
C ALA A 39 14.06 -10.68 -14.03
N ASP A 40 13.25 -11.24 -13.14
CA ASP A 40 12.73 -12.60 -13.18
C ASP A 40 11.27 -12.71 -13.62
N ASP A 41 10.60 -11.56 -13.85
CA ASP A 41 9.23 -11.45 -14.32
C ASP A 41 9.08 -11.64 -15.84
N LEU A 42 7.84 -11.84 -16.29
CA LEU A 42 7.50 -11.90 -17.71
C LEU A 42 6.42 -10.85 -18.04
N MET A 43 6.74 -9.95 -18.98
CA MET A 43 5.83 -8.89 -19.41
C MET A 43 5.08 -9.27 -20.68
N ARG A 44 3.77 -8.96 -20.73
CA ARG A 44 2.97 -9.04 -21.97
C ARG A 44 3.38 -7.92 -22.93
N ARG A 45 3.40 -8.20 -24.24
CA ARG A 45 3.89 -7.26 -25.27
C ARG A 45 3.18 -5.91 -25.24
N GLU A 46 1.91 -5.89 -24.82
CA GLU A 46 1.05 -4.72 -24.81
C GLU A 46 1.18 -3.87 -23.54
N ARG A 47 1.96 -4.31 -22.53
CA ARG A 47 2.02 -3.64 -21.21
C ARG A 47 2.37 -2.16 -21.33
N LEU A 48 3.51 -1.87 -21.97
CA LEU A 48 4.03 -0.50 -22.05
C LEU A 48 3.06 0.42 -22.80
N ALA A 49 2.48 -0.05 -23.92
CA ALA A 49 1.52 0.71 -24.71
C ALA A 49 0.23 0.99 -23.93
N ALA A 50 -0.29 0.01 -23.18
CA ALA A 50 -1.51 0.17 -22.41
C ALA A 50 -1.34 1.14 -21.22
N GLN A 51 -0.20 1.07 -20.52
CA GLN A 51 0.10 1.98 -19.41
C GLN A 51 0.40 3.40 -19.89
N LEU A 52 1.11 3.53 -21.01
CA LEU A 52 1.33 4.83 -21.65
C LEU A 52 0.00 5.47 -22.07
N ALA A 53 -0.90 4.70 -22.71
CA ALA A 53 -2.21 5.21 -23.10
C ALA A 53 -3.04 5.70 -21.90
N ALA A 54 -2.97 5.00 -20.76
CA ALA A 54 -3.64 5.44 -19.54
C ALA A 54 -3.07 6.77 -18.99
N LEU A 55 -1.73 6.92 -19.01
CA LEU A 55 -1.06 8.13 -18.54
C LEU A 55 -1.22 9.33 -19.49
N GLU A 56 -1.27 9.12 -20.81
CA GLU A 56 -1.56 10.19 -21.77
C GLU A 56 -3.05 10.55 -21.77
N GLY A 57 -3.94 9.58 -21.50
CA GLY A 57 -5.39 9.80 -21.44
C GLY A 57 -5.87 10.57 -20.20
N ASP A 58 -5.12 10.54 -19.10
CA ASP A 58 -5.40 11.33 -17.89
C ASP A 58 -4.11 12.01 -17.38
N PRO A 59 -3.89 13.30 -17.74
CA PRO A 59 -2.76 14.08 -17.27
C PRO A 59 -2.67 14.21 -15.75
N GLY A 60 -3.78 14.02 -15.02
CA GLY A 60 -3.82 14.05 -13.56
C GLY A 60 -3.25 12.80 -12.89
N LEU A 61 -2.97 11.72 -13.65
CA LEU A 61 -2.27 10.55 -13.14
C LEU A 61 -0.75 10.79 -13.12
N ALA A 62 -0.17 10.53 -11.96
CA ALA A 62 1.27 10.57 -11.72
C ALA A 62 1.96 9.25 -12.10
N GLY A 63 1.21 8.15 -12.05
CA GLY A 63 1.67 6.81 -12.39
C GLY A 63 0.52 5.82 -12.46
N VAL A 64 0.77 4.66 -13.06
CA VAL A 64 -0.18 3.55 -13.15
C VAL A 64 0.52 2.21 -12.92
N GLY A 65 -0.15 1.27 -12.26
CA GLY A 65 0.20 -0.15 -12.29
C GLY A 65 -0.62 -0.93 -13.32
N CYS A 66 -0.56 -2.25 -13.25
CA CYS A 66 -1.44 -3.14 -13.99
C CYS A 66 -1.72 -4.42 -13.19
N HIS A 67 -2.69 -5.21 -13.61
CA HIS A 67 -2.96 -6.50 -12.98
C HIS A 67 -1.84 -7.51 -13.25
N VAL A 68 -1.72 -8.47 -12.34
CA VAL A 68 -0.68 -9.51 -12.36
C VAL A 68 -1.25 -10.91 -12.48
N ARG A 69 -0.40 -11.84 -12.90
CA ARG A 69 -0.63 -13.28 -12.78
C ARG A 69 0.58 -13.91 -12.08
N LEU A 70 0.39 -14.47 -10.89
CA LEU A 70 1.48 -15.14 -10.18
C LEU A 70 1.91 -16.41 -10.92
N PHE A 71 3.22 -16.65 -10.98
CA PHE A 71 3.79 -17.87 -11.54
C PHE A 71 5.10 -18.28 -10.83
N PRO A 72 5.50 -19.57 -10.86
CA PRO A 72 4.73 -20.72 -11.34
C PRO A 72 3.44 -20.91 -10.52
N ARG A 73 2.40 -21.49 -11.14
CA ARG A 73 1.11 -21.71 -10.45
C ARG A 73 1.19 -22.84 -9.43
N MET A 74 2.03 -23.83 -9.72
CA MET A 74 2.32 -24.94 -8.82
C MET A 74 3.08 -24.41 -7.60
N GLY A 75 2.61 -24.74 -6.40
CA GLY A 75 3.20 -24.30 -5.14
C GLY A 75 2.69 -22.96 -4.60
N LEU A 76 1.78 -22.28 -5.30
CA LEU A 76 1.12 -21.09 -4.75
C LEU A 76 0.23 -21.48 -3.58
N THR A 77 0.39 -20.78 -2.45
CA THR A 77 -0.50 -20.93 -1.30
C THR A 77 -1.85 -20.25 -1.57
N ASP A 78 -2.89 -20.67 -0.86
CA ASP A 78 -4.20 -20.00 -0.93
C ASP A 78 -4.12 -18.51 -0.58
N GLY A 79 -3.20 -18.14 0.32
CA GLY A 79 -2.92 -16.74 0.66
C GLY A 79 -2.46 -15.94 -0.56
N MET A 80 -1.53 -16.48 -1.34
CA MET A 80 -1.04 -15.83 -2.56
C MET A 80 -2.12 -15.78 -3.65
N VAL A 81 -2.97 -16.80 -3.76
CA VAL A 81 -4.11 -16.78 -4.68
C VAL A 81 -5.12 -15.70 -4.30
N ARG A 82 -5.42 -15.54 -3.01
CA ARG A 82 -6.26 -14.43 -2.51
C ARG A 82 -5.61 -13.08 -2.74
N TYR A 83 -4.29 -12.96 -2.54
CA TYR A 83 -3.55 -11.72 -2.79
C TYR A 83 -3.56 -11.32 -4.27
N GLU A 84 -3.31 -12.27 -5.20
CA GLU A 84 -3.49 -12.02 -6.65
C GLU A 84 -4.91 -11.55 -6.97
N SER A 85 -5.91 -12.15 -6.32
CA SER A 85 -7.32 -11.82 -6.55
C SER A 85 -7.66 -10.42 -6.04
N TRP A 86 -7.14 -10.02 -4.88
CA TRP A 86 -7.30 -8.69 -4.31
C TRP A 86 -6.61 -7.62 -5.18
N LEU A 87 -5.34 -7.82 -5.58
CA LEU A 87 -4.64 -6.91 -6.49
C LEU A 87 -5.42 -6.70 -7.80
N ASN A 88 -6.00 -7.78 -8.34
CA ASN A 88 -6.74 -7.73 -9.59
C ASN A 88 -8.20 -7.24 -9.42
N ALA A 89 -8.67 -7.02 -8.20
CA ALA A 89 -9.95 -6.37 -7.90
C ALA A 89 -9.83 -4.84 -7.83
N VAL A 90 -8.61 -4.30 -7.72
CA VAL A 90 -8.34 -2.86 -7.81
C VAL A 90 -8.47 -2.44 -9.28
N THR A 91 -9.44 -1.58 -9.61
CA THR A 91 -9.76 -1.25 -11.01
C THR A 91 -9.74 0.23 -11.33
N SER A 92 -9.63 1.08 -10.32
CA SER A 92 -9.65 2.54 -10.47
C SER A 92 -8.62 3.24 -9.59
N ALA A 93 -8.32 4.50 -9.88
CA ALA A 93 -7.46 5.33 -9.02
C ALA A 93 -8.05 5.51 -7.61
N ALA A 94 -9.39 5.55 -7.50
CA ALA A 94 -10.08 5.59 -6.21
C ALA A 94 -9.88 4.30 -5.42
N ASP A 95 -9.89 3.12 -6.08
CA ASP A 95 -9.57 1.85 -5.43
C ASP A 95 -8.11 1.82 -4.96
N VAL A 96 -7.17 2.27 -5.80
CA VAL A 96 -5.74 2.35 -5.43
C VAL A 96 -5.57 3.18 -4.16
N GLN A 97 -6.22 4.34 -4.09
CA GLN A 97 -6.17 5.20 -2.91
C GLN A 97 -6.85 4.56 -1.68
N ARG A 98 -8.06 4.00 -1.84
CA ARG A 98 -8.83 3.37 -0.74
C ARG A 98 -8.12 2.16 -0.14
N GLU A 99 -7.46 1.37 -0.98
CA GLU A 99 -6.81 0.12 -0.57
C GLU A 99 -5.36 0.32 -0.10
N ALA A 100 -4.80 1.54 -0.26
CA ALA A 100 -3.41 1.88 0.04
C ALA A 100 -3.00 1.64 1.49
N PHE A 101 -3.92 1.69 2.45
CA PHE A 101 -3.59 1.45 3.87
C PHE A 101 -3.83 0.01 4.31
N ILE A 102 -4.44 -0.85 3.49
CA ILE A 102 -4.54 -2.28 3.78
C ILE A 102 -3.19 -2.96 3.52
N GLU A 103 -2.69 -2.81 2.29
CA GLU A 103 -1.41 -3.32 1.78
C GLU A 103 -1.00 -2.43 0.58
N CYS A 104 0.08 -2.74 -0.13
CA CYS A 104 0.40 -2.09 -1.41
C CYS A 104 -0.54 -2.57 -2.53
N PRO A 105 -1.45 -1.71 -3.07
CA PRO A 105 -2.50 -2.11 -4.02
C PRO A 105 -2.02 -2.20 -5.48
N LEU A 106 -0.77 -1.85 -5.74
CA LEU A 106 -0.12 -1.97 -7.04
C LEU A 106 1.16 -2.77 -6.86
N ALA A 107 1.25 -3.95 -7.48
CA ALA A 107 2.49 -4.71 -7.44
C ALA A 107 3.64 -3.88 -8.03
N HIS A 108 4.72 -3.69 -7.28
CA HIS A 108 5.86 -2.87 -7.69
C HIS A 108 6.34 -3.10 -9.12
N PRO A 109 6.50 -4.35 -9.63
CA PRO A 109 7.01 -4.58 -10.98
C PRO A 109 6.08 -4.14 -12.09
N THR A 110 4.88 -3.69 -11.74
CA THR A 110 3.91 -3.17 -12.70
C THR A 110 4.00 -1.66 -12.84
N LEU A 111 4.63 -0.93 -11.92
CA LEU A 111 4.57 0.54 -11.91
C LEU A 111 5.20 1.15 -13.16
N MET A 112 4.44 2.05 -13.79
CA MET A 112 4.92 3.04 -14.76
C MET A 112 4.58 4.43 -14.21
N LEU A 113 5.57 5.29 -14.02
CA LEU A 113 5.43 6.61 -13.43
C LEU A 113 5.96 7.70 -14.37
N ARG A 114 5.46 8.92 -14.22
CA ARG A 114 6.10 10.10 -14.83
C ARG A 114 7.47 10.31 -14.19
N THR A 115 8.50 10.52 -15.02
CA THR A 115 9.89 10.60 -14.55
C THR A 115 10.11 11.77 -13.59
N ASP A 116 9.48 12.92 -13.84
CA ASP A 116 9.59 14.11 -12.99
C ASP A 116 8.96 13.89 -11.60
N VAL A 117 7.84 13.16 -11.53
CA VAL A 117 7.22 12.77 -10.26
C VAL A 117 8.16 11.86 -9.47
N LEU A 118 8.69 10.82 -10.10
CA LEU A 118 9.56 9.86 -9.44
C LEU A 118 10.88 10.51 -8.97
N ARG A 119 11.40 11.51 -9.69
CA ARG A 119 12.56 12.30 -9.25
C ARG A 119 12.27 13.21 -8.06
N ARG A 120 11.06 13.76 -7.96
CA ARG A 120 10.60 14.55 -6.80
C ARG A 120 10.33 13.67 -5.57
N HIS A 121 9.95 12.41 -5.80
CA HIS A 121 9.65 11.43 -4.76
C HIS A 121 10.51 10.17 -4.93
N PRO A 122 11.85 10.24 -4.80
CA PRO A 122 12.71 9.10 -5.04
C PRO A 122 12.43 7.95 -4.05
N TYR A 123 12.88 6.75 -4.39
CA TYR A 123 12.93 5.63 -3.45
C TYR A 123 13.81 5.99 -2.25
N ARG A 124 13.49 5.43 -1.08
CA ARG A 124 14.19 5.70 0.18
C ARG A 124 14.42 4.38 0.90
N ASP A 125 15.58 4.24 1.54
CA ASP A 125 15.80 3.16 2.48
C ASP A 125 15.51 3.66 3.89
N ARG A 126 14.46 3.09 4.49
CA ARG A 126 13.96 3.43 5.83
C ARG A 126 13.83 2.20 6.72
N GLY A 127 14.34 1.04 6.28
CA GLY A 127 14.16 -0.24 6.96
C GLY A 127 12.78 -0.91 6.73
N TRP A 128 11.95 -0.33 5.86
CA TRP A 128 10.64 -0.85 5.46
C TRP A 128 10.51 -0.95 3.93
N PRO A 129 9.42 -1.51 3.37
CA PRO A 129 9.29 -1.72 1.93
C PRO A 129 9.33 -0.39 1.17
N GLU A 130 10.31 -0.22 0.29
CA GLU A 130 10.56 1.03 -0.43
C GLU A 130 9.48 1.38 -1.46
N ASP A 131 8.81 0.35 -1.99
CA ASP A 131 7.72 0.45 -2.95
C ASP A 131 6.43 0.92 -2.28
N TYR A 132 6.13 0.37 -1.11
CA TYR A 132 4.98 0.78 -0.30
C TYR A 132 5.16 2.19 0.24
N ASP A 133 6.35 2.52 0.76
CA ASP A 133 6.74 3.87 1.16
C ASP A 133 6.56 4.88 0.03
N LEU A 134 7.03 4.55 -1.18
CA LEU A 134 6.85 5.40 -2.36
C LEU A 134 5.36 5.64 -2.64
N LEU A 135 4.54 4.59 -2.67
CA LEU A 135 3.11 4.70 -2.95
C LEU A 135 2.40 5.60 -1.93
N LEU A 136 2.65 5.40 -0.63
CA LEU A 136 2.06 6.22 0.43
C LEU A 136 2.51 7.68 0.36
N ARG A 137 3.78 7.94 0.04
CA ARG A 137 4.29 9.32 -0.14
C ARG A 137 3.72 10.01 -1.36
N LEU A 138 3.54 9.28 -2.47
CA LEU A 138 2.87 9.81 -3.64
C LEU A 138 1.43 10.17 -3.29
N HIS A 139 0.72 9.29 -2.59
CA HIS A 139 -0.62 9.59 -2.13
C HIS A 139 -0.68 10.83 -1.22
N ALA A 140 0.23 10.93 -0.25
CA ALA A 140 0.36 12.07 0.66
C ALA A 140 0.65 13.40 -0.05
N SER A 141 1.34 13.35 -1.20
CA SER A 141 1.61 14.55 -2.02
C SER A 141 0.41 15.04 -2.85
N GLY A 142 -0.71 14.31 -2.82
CA GLY A 142 -1.86 14.56 -3.70
C GLY A 142 -1.71 13.93 -5.10
N SER A 143 -0.63 13.17 -5.35
CA SER A 143 -0.46 12.46 -6.62
C SER A 143 -1.48 11.33 -6.75
N ARG A 144 -2.19 11.28 -7.87
CA ARG A 144 -3.10 10.16 -8.20
C ARG A 144 -2.34 9.05 -8.90
N LEU A 145 -2.52 7.83 -8.40
CA LEU A 145 -2.04 6.60 -9.03
C LEU A 145 -3.23 5.82 -9.58
N GLY A 146 -3.11 5.36 -10.82
CA GLY A 146 -4.13 4.56 -11.48
C GLY A 146 -3.71 3.10 -11.63
N VAL A 147 -4.57 2.34 -12.30
CA VAL A 147 -4.32 0.94 -12.64
C VAL A 147 -4.90 0.67 -14.03
N VAL A 148 -4.17 -0.11 -14.83
CA VAL A 148 -4.72 -0.72 -16.04
C VAL A 148 -5.29 -2.09 -15.64
N PRO A 149 -6.63 -2.30 -15.65
CA PRO A 149 -7.25 -3.52 -15.13
C PRO A 149 -7.14 -4.70 -16.12
N ARG A 150 -5.91 -5.03 -16.51
CA ARG A 150 -5.56 -6.08 -17.46
C ARG A 150 -4.31 -6.79 -16.95
N ARG A 151 -4.32 -8.14 -16.97
CA ARG A 151 -3.18 -8.96 -16.55
C ARG A 151 -2.04 -8.84 -17.57
N LEU A 152 -1.16 -7.87 -17.34
CA LEU A 152 -0.10 -7.46 -18.29
C LEU A 152 1.31 -7.85 -17.82
N LEU A 153 1.42 -8.36 -16.59
CA LEU A 153 2.66 -8.89 -16.04
C LEU A 153 2.38 -10.26 -15.41
N ALA A 154 3.16 -11.27 -15.80
CA ALA A 154 3.31 -12.47 -15.01
C ALA A 154 4.40 -12.21 -13.97
N TRP A 155 4.02 -12.27 -12.69
CA TRP A 155 4.85 -11.92 -11.55
C TRP A 155 5.38 -13.17 -10.88
N ARG A 156 6.70 -13.30 -10.78
CA ARG A 156 7.32 -14.50 -10.25
C ARG A 156 7.16 -14.56 -8.74
N ASP A 157 6.67 -15.69 -8.25
CA ASP A 157 6.63 -16.01 -6.84
C ASP A 157 7.66 -17.10 -6.50
N ASP A 158 8.92 -16.67 -6.40
CA ASP A 158 10.02 -17.53 -5.98
C ASP A 158 10.20 -17.47 -4.45
N PRO A 159 10.40 -18.59 -3.73
CA PRO A 159 10.62 -18.59 -2.28
C PRO A 159 11.79 -17.71 -1.79
N GLN A 160 12.79 -17.47 -2.62
CA GLN A 160 13.99 -16.71 -2.28
C GLN A 160 13.86 -15.20 -2.57
N ARG A 161 12.75 -14.77 -3.19
CA ARG A 161 12.55 -13.36 -3.50
C ARG A 161 12.64 -12.49 -2.24
N LEU A 162 13.10 -11.25 -2.43
CA LEU A 162 13.38 -10.34 -1.32
C LEU A 162 12.18 -10.13 -0.39
N SER A 163 10.97 -10.04 -0.95
CA SER A 163 9.73 -9.88 -0.18
C SER A 163 9.32 -11.08 0.67
N ARG A 164 10.00 -12.22 0.54
CA ARG A 164 9.79 -13.42 1.38
C ARG A 164 10.87 -13.62 2.43
N THR A 165 12.09 -13.15 2.16
CA THR A 165 13.27 -13.50 2.93
C THR A 165 13.84 -12.34 3.74
N HIS A 166 13.57 -11.10 3.34
CA HIS A 166 14.18 -9.92 3.95
C HIS A 166 13.25 -9.25 4.98
N GLU A 167 13.80 -8.92 6.15
CA GLU A 167 13.09 -8.33 7.30
C GLU A 167 12.33 -7.03 6.98
N ARG A 168 12.82 -6.20 6.05
CA ARG A 168 12.12 -5.00 5.56
C ARG A 168 10.71 -5.28 5.02
N TYR A 169 10.40 -6.51 4.59
CA TYR A 169 9.06 -6.89 4.13
C TYR A 169 8.28 -7.70 5.18
N ALA A 170 8.76 -7.75 6.43
CA ALA A 170 8.01 -8.32 7.54
C ALA A 170 6.77 -7.47 7.85
N LEU A 171 5.75 -8.10 8.44
CA LEU A 171 4.49 -7.43 8.80
C LEU A 171 4.71 -6.21 9.71
N ASP A 172 5.66 -6.28 10.63
CA ASP A 172 6.00 -5.15 11.51
C ASP A 172 6.57 -3.96 10.72
N ALA A 173 7.41 -4.21 9.71
CA ALA A 173 7.95 -3.15 8.85
C ALA A 173 6.87 -2.48 7.98
N PHE A 174 5.93 -3.27 7.42
CA PHE A 174 4.74 -2.73 6.76
C PHE A 174 3.89 -1.89 7.71
N THR A 175 3.72 -2.35 8.94
CA THR A 175 2.95 -1.65 9.98
C THR A 175 3.60 -0.33 10.38
N SER A 176 4.93 -0.30 10.57
CA SER A 176 5.67 0.94 10.87
C SER A 176 5.60 1.94 9.71
N CYS A 177 5.78 1.49 8.45
CA CYS A 177 5.63 2.34 7.27
C CYS A 177 4.23 2.97 7.21
N LYS A 178 3.20 2.17 7.46
CA LYS A 178 1.80 2.59 7.47
C LYS A 178 1.49 3.57 8.59
N ALA A 179 1.97 3.31 9.80
CA ALA A 179 1.81 4.20 10.96
C ALA A 179 2.47 5.56 10.69
N ALA A 180 3.69 5.57 10.15
CA ALA A 180 4.39 6.79 9.79
C ALA A 180 3.63 7.61 8.74
N ALA A 181 3.06 6.95 7.72
CA ALA A 181 2.24 7.61 6.71
C ALA A 181 0.95 8.18 7.29
N LEU A 182 0.23 7.43 8.13
CA LEU A 182 -0.99 7.89 8.80
C LEU A 182 -0.71 9.12 9.68
N ALA A 183 0.36 9.08 10.47
CA ALA A 183 0.79 10.18 11.33
C ALA A 183 1.11 11.46 10.54
N GLN A 184 1.65 11.33 9.32
CA GLN A 184 1.98 12.49 8.47
C GLN A 184 0.80 12.99 7.63
N THR A 185 -0.30 12.23 7.57
CA THR A 185 -1.44 12.52 6.70
C THR A 185 -2.75 12.53 7.47
N PHE A 186 -3.45 11.39 7.52
CA PHE A 186 -4.79 11.24 8.07
C PHE A 186 -4.93 11.69 9.53
N LEU A 187 -3.84 11.56 10.31
CA LEU A 187 -3.79 11.91 11.74
C LEU A 187 -2.87 13.11 12.04
N LYS A 188 -2.42 13.86 11.02
CA LYS A 188 -1.40 14.90 11.18
C LYS A 188 -1.71 15.97 12.24
N ASP A 189 -2.98 16.36 12.33
CA ASP A 189 -3.46 17.42 13.22
C ASP A 189 -4.23 16.87 14.43
N HIS A 190 -3.95 15.61 14.80
CA HIS A 190 -4.64 14.91 15.88
C HIS A 190 -3.61 14.21 16.78
N ASP A 191 -3.81 14.30 18.10
CA ASP A 191 -3.03 13.51 19.08
C ASP A 191 -3.73 12.19 19.44
N GLU A 192 -5.04 12.13 19.20
CA GLU A 192 -5.90 10.99 19.51
C GLU A 192 -6.72 10.51 18.31
N TYR A 193 -7.02 9.22 18.28
CA TYR A 193 -7.91 8.60 17.30
C TYR A 193 -8.85 7.57 17.96
N VAL A 194 -9.80 7.03 17.20
CA VAL A 194 -10.60 5.87 17.62
C VAL A 194 -10.06 4.64 16.90
N LEU A 195 -9.70 3.59 17.63
CA LEU A 195 -9.25 2.32 17.04
C LEU A 195 -10.42 1.35 16.95
N TRP A 196 -10.83 0.97 15.73
CA TRP A 196 -11.82 -0.10 15.55
C TRP A 196 -11.10 -1.42 15.26
N GLY A 197 -11.15 -2.34 16.24
CA GLY A 197 -10.54 -3.66 16.19
C GLY A 197 -9.22 -3.74 16.96
N LEU A 198 -9.19 -4.55 18.03
CA LEU A 198 -8.02 -4.81 18.88
C LEU A 198 -7.57 -6.29 18.79
N GLY A 199 -7.66 -6.84 17.58
CA GLY A 199 -6.96 -8.08 17.20
C GLY A 199 -5.45 -7.83 17.02
N ASP A 200 -4.72 -8.81 16.48
CA ASP A 200 -3.26 -8.72 16.36
C ASP A 200 -2.81 -7.56 15.46
N THR A 201 -3.51 -7.32 14.34
CA THR A 201 -3.23 -6.18 13.45
C THR A 201 -3.48 -4.85 14.15
N GLY A 202 -4.58 -4.73 14.90
CA GLY A 202 -4.91 -3.53 15.67
C GLY A 202 -3.92 -3.24 16.78
N LYS A 203 -3.48 -4.27 17.53
CA LYS A 203 -2.43 -4.13 18.55
C LYS A 203 -1.09 -3.69 17.95
N ALA A 204 -0.68 -4.30 16.84
CA ALA A 204 0.56 -3.96 16.15
C ALA A 204 0.53 -2.51 15.65
N LEU A 205 -0.55 -2.11 14.98
CA LEU A 205 -0.70 -0.74 14.48
C LEU A 205 -0.75 0.28 15.62
N ARG A 206 -1.47 -0.01 16.70
CA ARG A 206 -1.51 0.85 17.89
C ARG A 206 -0.12 1.07 18.47
N ARG A 207 0.68 0.01 18.62
CA ARG A 207 2.07 0.11 19.10
C ARG A 207 2.90 1.02 18.19
N ALA A 208 2.81 0.84 16.87
CA ALA A 208 3.52 1.66 15.90
C ALA A 208 3.07 3.13 15.89
N LEU A 209 1.77 3.41 16.03
CA LEU A 209 1.24 4.77 16.13
C LEU A 209 1.68 5.47 17.42
N LEU A 210 1.85 4.72 18.51
CA LEU A 210 2.36 5.24 19.79
C LEU A 210 3.77 5.84 19.65
N GLU A 211 4.62 5.28 18.78
CA GLU A 211 5.96 5.81 18.47
C GLU A 211 5.92 7.20 17.81
N HIS A 212 4.77 7.55 17.23
CA HIS A 212 4.48 8.87 16.66
C HIS A 212 3.68 9.77 17.61
N GLY A 213 3.53 9.39 18.89
CA GLY A 213 2.78 10.16 19.88
C GLY A 213 1.25 10.00 19.81
N LEU A 214 0.75 9.19 18.88
CA LEU A 214 -0.69 9.01 18.63
C LEU A 214 -1.28 7.94 19.54
N ARG A 215 -2.35 8.26 20.24
CA ARG A 215 -3.01 7.34 21.18
C ARG A 215 -4.48 7.10 20.82
N PRO A 216 -5.00 5.87 21.00
CA PRO A 216 -6.44 5.69 20.91
C PRO A 216 -7.12 6.38 22.10
N SER A 217 -8.10 7.24 21.83
CA SER A 217 -9.05 7.74 22.84
C SER A 217 -10.06 6.65 23.22
N HIS A 218 -10.47 5.85 22.24
CA HIS A 218 -11.47 4.79 22.37
C HIS A 218 -11.07 3.58 21.51
N ILE A 219 -11.52 2.41 21.92
CA ILE A 219 -11.38 1.16 21.17
C ILE A 219 -12.78 0.61 20.90
N VAL A 220 -13.13 0.45 19.62
CA VAL A 220 -14.38 -0.20 19.20
C VAL A 220 -14.12 -1.69 19.02
N GLU A 221 -14.86 -2.52 19.74
CA GLU A 221 -14.65 -3.97 19.78
C GLU A 221 -15.99 -4.71 19.96
N LEU A 222 -16.05 -5.99 19.57
CA LEU A 222 -17.25 -6.83 19.75
C LEU A 222 -17.17 -7.77 20.96
N HIS A 223 -15.98 -7.93 21.55
CA HIS A 223 -15.75 -8.88 22.64
C HIS A 223 -16.45 -8.42 23.94
N PRO A 224 -17.51 -9.10 24.40
CA PRO A 224 -18.34 -8.62 25.51
C PRO A 224 -17.55 -8.47 26.80
N GLY A 225 -16.59 -9.37 27.05
CA GLY A 225 -15.73 -9.34 28.23
C GLY A 225 -14.74 -8.16 28.29
N ARG A 226 -14.67 -7.28 27.28
CA ARG A 226 -13.83 -6.07 27.29
C ARG A 226 -14.63 -4.77 27.41
N MET A 227 -15.96 -4.83 27.29
CA MET A 227 -16.79 -3.64 27.27
C MET A 227 -16.63 -2.81 28.54
N GLY A 228 -16.43 -1.51 28.39
CA GLY A 228 -16.21 -0.57 29.51
C GLY A 228 -14.83 -0.63 30.16
N GLN A 229 -13.92 -1.50 29.70
CA GLN A 229 -12.55 -1.53 30.20
C GLN A 229 -11.74 -0.35 29.64
N LEU A 230 -10.77 0.11 30.42
CA LEU A 230 -9.72 1.01 29.97
C LEU A 230 -8.50 0.18 29.57
N ILE A 231 -8.11 0.27 28.29
CA ILE A 231 -6.89 -0.37 27.78
C ILE A 231 -5.93 0.75 27.39
N ASP A 232 -4.83 0.87 28.14
CA ASP A 232 -3.80 1.91 27.92
C ASP A 232 -4.37 3.34 27.86
N GLY A 233 -5.43 3.59 28.65
CA GLY A 233 -6.15 4.86 28.71
C GLY A 233 -7.33 5.00 27.75
N ALA A 234 -7.52 4.06 26.82
CA ALA A 234 -8.62 4.08 25.86
C ALA A 234 -9.84 3.31 26.38
N LEU A 235 -11.03 3.92 26.36
CA LEU A 235 -12.26 3.24 26.75
C LEU A 235 -12.73 2.29 25.64
N VAL A 236 -13.00 1.04 26.01
CA VAL A 236 -13.57 0.05 25.09
C VAL A 236 -15.08 0.23 25.00
N ILE A 237 -15.57 0.51 23.80
CA ILE A 237 -16.98 0.77 23.51
C ILE A 237 -17.52 -0.19 22.44
N PRO A 238 -18.83 -0.51 22.46
CA PRO A 238 -19.46 -1.24 21.37
C PRO A 238 -19.59 -0.37 20.12
N PRO A 239 -19.72 -0.96 18.91
CA PRO A 239 -19.92 -0.20 17.66
C PRO A 239 -21.07 0.82 17.70
N GLY A 240 -22.17 0.50 18.39
CA GLY A 240 -23.34 1.39 18.49
C GLY A 240 -23.08 2.71 19.22
N ASP A 241 -21.99 2.80 19.99
CA ASP A 241 -21.61 4.00 20.73
C ASP A 241 -20.59 4.88 19.99
N LEU A 242 -20.14 4.48 18.79
CA LEU A 242 -19.17 5.25 18.01
C LEU A 242 -19.64 6.68 17.76
N LYS A 243 -20.94 6.89 17.50
CA LYS A 243 -21.54 8.20 17.28
C LYS A 243 -21.29 9.20 18.42
N ASN A 244 -21.07 8.72 19.64
CA ASN A 244 -20.85 9.55 20.82
C ASN A 244 -19.42 10.13 20.89
N VAL A 245 -18.48 9.58 20.09
CA VAL A 245 -17.07 9.98 20.13
C VAL A 245 -16.60 10.68 18.85
N LEU A 246 -17.46 10.76 17.84
CA LEU A 246 -17.29 11.58 16.65
C LEU A 246 -17.26 13.08 17.03
N PRO A 247 -16.58 13.96 16.25
CA PRO A 247 -16.00 13.75 14.93
C PRO A 247 -14.54 13.25 14.92
N ARG A 248 -14.08 12.54 15.97
CA ARG A 248 -12.73 11.96 15.99
C ARG A 248 -12.49 11.03 14.80
N LYS A 249 -11.24 11.02 14.31
CA LYS A 249 -10.79 10.13 13.23
C LYS A 249 -10.86 8.67 13.67
N VAL A 250 -11.36 7.80 12.79
CA VAL A 250 -11.48 6.35 13.06
C VAL A 250 -10.45 5.57 12.25
N VAL A 251 -9.64 4.75 12.90
CA VAL A 251 -8.69 3.84 12.28
C VAL A 251 -9.21 2.42 12.47
N VAL A 252 -9.59 1.77 11.37
CA VAL A 252 -10.18 0.42 11.36
C VAL A 252 -9.11 -0.60 11.02
N SER A 253 -8.78 -1.51 11.94
CA SER A 253 -7.74 -2.52 11.76
C SER A 253 -8.26 -3.93 12.04
N VAL A 254 -8.79 -4.61 11.01
CA VAL A 254 -9.42 -5.94 11.13
C VAL A 254 -9.05 -6.89 9.97
N ALA A 255 -8.44 -8.03 10.26
CA ALA A 255 -7.83 -8.90 9.23
C ALA A 255 -8.79 -9.52 8.18
N GLY A 256 -10.11 -9.46 8.38
CA GLY A 256 -11.11 -10.09 7.52
C GLY A 256 -11.73 -9.14 6.49
N ALA A 257 -11.65 -9.49 5.19
CA ALA A 257 -12.26 -8.69 4.12
C ALA A 257 -13.78 -8.51 4.26
N GLY A 258 -14.50 -9.55 4.71
CA GLY A 258 -15.93 -9.45 4.99
C GLY A 258 -16.24 -8.49 6.16
N ALA A 259 -15.45 -8.56 7.23
CA ALA A 259 -15.58 -7.65 8.38
C ALA A 259 -15.30 -6.19 7.96
N ARG A 260 -14.24 -5.96 7.16
CA ARG A 260 -13.97 -4.64 6.57
C ARG A 260 -15.14 -4.11 5.75
N ALA A 261 -15.72 -4.95 4.89
CA ALA A 261 -16.85 -4.55 4.05
C ALA A 261 -18.07 -4.14 4.89
N HIS A 262 -18.39 -4.91 5.94
CA HIS A 262 -19.47 -4.58 6.87
C HIS A 262 -19.19 -3.27 7.64
N ILE A 263 -17.96 -3.06 8.13
CA ILE A 263 -17.61 -1.81 8.84
C ILE A 263 -17.65 -0.61 7.90
N ARG A 264 -17.12 -0.73 6.67
CA ARG A 264 -17.22 0.32 5.64
C ARG A 264 -18.68 0.68 5.36
N GLN A 265 -19.55 -0.32 5.25
CA GLN A 265 -20.97 -0.10 5.03
C GLN A 265 -21.61 0.65 6.21
N ALA A 266 -21.38 0.19 7.44
CA ALA A 266 -21.93 0.82 8.65
C ALA A 266 -21.47 2.28 8.80
N LEU A 267 -20.16 2.54 8.66
CA LEU A 267 -19.60 3.89 8.74
C LEU A 267 -20.17 4.81 7.65
N ARG A 268 -20.39 4.29 6.44
CA ARG A 268 -21.02 5.05 5.35
C ARG A 268 -22.48 5.36 5.63
N GLU A 269 -23.23 4.42 6.22
CA GLU A 269 -24.62 4.63 6.65
C GLU A 269 -24.72 5.71 7.74
N ASP A 270 -23.69 5.83 8.58
CA ASP A 270 -23.52 6.91 9.56
C ASP A 270 -23.02 8.24 8.94
N GLY A 271 -22.87 8.31 7.61
CA GLY A 271 -22.46 9.52 6.88
C GLY A 271 -20.95 9.81 6.89
N LEU A 272 -20.13 8.87 7.37
CA LEU A 272 -18.67 9.01 7.38
C LEU A 272 -18.07 8.62 6.02
N ALA A 273 -17.07 9.37 5.59
CA ALA A 273 -16.37 9.15 4.34
C ALA A 273 -14.97 8.56 4.58
N GLU A 274 -14.64 7.48 3.86
CA GLU A 274 -13.31 6.87 3.92
C GLU A 274 -12.23 7.87 3.45
N LEU A 275 -11.08 7.84 4.11
CA LEU A 275 -9.93 8.76 3.96
C LEU A 275 -10.18 10.21 4.39
N ARG A 276 -11.44 10.57 4.72
CA ARG A 276 -11.76 11.83 5.36
C ARG A 276 -12.01 11.63 6.85
N ASP A 277 -12.92 10.75 7.21
CA ASP A 277 -13.39 10.56 8.59
C ASP A 277 -12.87 9.25 9.20
N TYR A 278 -12.68 8.22 8.37
CA TYR A 278 -12.10 6.94 8.78
C TYR A 278 -11.12 6.38 7.75
N VAL A 279 -10.24 5.47 8.16
CA VAL A 279 -9.32 4.74 7.27
C VAL A 279 -9.28 3.26 7.65
N VAL A 280 -9.20 2.36 6.66
CA VAL A 280 -9.09 0.91 6.88
C VAL A 280 -7.65 0.47 6.64
N THR A 281 -7.06 -0.26 7.60
CA THR A 281 -5.61 -0.48 7.67
C THR A 281 -5.17 -1.93 7.70
N ALA A 282 -6.09 -2.91 7.72
CA ALA A 282 -5.75 -4.34 7.76
C ALA A 282 -6.93 -5.17 7.27
#